data_AF-A0A7Y6XPX6-F1
#
_entry.id   AF-A0A7Y6XPX6-F1
#
_cell.length_a   1.000
_cell.length_b   1.000
_cell.length_c   1.000
_cell.angle_alpha   90.00
_cell.angle_beta   90.00
_cell.angle_gamma   90.00
#
_symmetry.space_group_name_H-M   'P 1'
#
loop_
_entity.id
_entity.type
_entity.pdbx_description
1 polymer ?
#
loop_
_entity_poly.entity_id
_entity_poly.type
_entity_poly.pdbx_seq_one_letter_code
_entity_poly.pdbx_strand_id
1 'polypeptide(L)'
;MKKAIKKVAVLGSGVMGSRIACHFANIGVQVLLLDIVPRDLPEDKQKDKAARNKIVNDAFAFALKSKPSPIYDLNFAKLISTGNFEDDMSKIQDVDWIIEVVVERLDIKKIVFDQVEKYRKPGTLITSNTSGIPMHMMCEGRSEDFQKHFCGTHFF
;
A
#
# COMPACT_ATOMS: atom_id res chain seq x y z
N MET A 1 9.31 15.61 -20.18
CA MET A 1 7.95 15.79 -19.61
C MET A 1 7.98 15.40 -18.14
N LYS A 2 7.36 16.18 -17.24
CA LYS A 2 7.23 15.79 -15.82
C LYS A 2 6.16 14.69 -15.70
N LYS A 3 6.50 13.53 -15.13
CA LYS A 3 5.55 12.45 -14.87
C LYS A 3 4.67 12.86 -13.68
N ALA A 4 3.37 13.04 -13.90
CA ALA A 4 2.43 13.36 -12.83
C ALA A 4 1.98 12.08 -12.13
N ILE A 5 2.01 12.07 -10.79
CA ILE A 5 1.46 10.97 -9.99
C ILE A 5 -0.05 11.15 -9.90
N LYS A 6 -0.81 10.23 -10.49
CA LYS A 6 -2.29 10.26 -10.49
C LYS A 6 -2.88 9.12 -9.67
N LYS A 7 -2.16 8.00 -9.58
CA LYS A 7 -2.59 6.82 -8.82
C LYS A 7 -1.45 6.26 -7.99
N VAL A 8 -1.72 5.97 -6.72
CA VAL A 8 -0.76 5.36 -5.79
C VAL A 8 -1.28 4.05 -5.23
N ALA A 9 -0.38 3.13 -4.92
CA ALA A 9 -0.69 1.97 -4.09
C ALA A 9 -0.01 2.13 -2.72
N VAL A 10 -0.75 1.88 -1.65
CA VAL A 10 -0.23 1.83 -0.29
C VAL A 10 -0.35 0.39 0.20
N LEU A 11 0.77 -0.24 0.51
CA LEU A 11 0.85 -1.65 0.90
C LEU A 11 1.02 -1.74 2.42
N GLY A 12 -0.04 -2.17 3.10
CA GLY A 12 -0.17 -2.12 4.56
C GLY A 12 -1.17 -1.05 4.96
N SER A 13 -2.24 -1.44 5.65
CA SER A 13 -3.39 -0.58 5.98
C SER A 13 -3.41 -0.08 7.42
N GLY A 14 -2.40 -0.42 8.22
CA GLY A 14 -2.27 0.02 9.61
C GLY A 14 -2.32 1.54 9.79
N VAL A 15 -2.06 2.02 11.01
CA VAL A 15 -2.24 3.44 11.36
C VAL A 15 -1.54 4.39 10.37
N MET A 16 -0.30 4.10 9.98
CA MET A 16 0.42 4.92 8.99
C MET A 16 -0.16 4.78 7.59
N GLY A 17 -0.37 3.55 7.11
CA GLY A 17 -0.81 3.30 5.74
C GLY A 17 -2.18 3.88 5.41
N SER A 18 -3.16 3.71 6.30
CA SER A 18 -4.49 4.31 6.12
C SER A 18 -4.47 5.86 6.14
N ARG A 19 -3.58 6.47 6.94
CA ARG A 19 -3.39 7.93 6.96
C ARG A 19 -2.67 8.45 5.73
N ILE A 20 -1.64 7.75 5.25
CA ILE A 20 -0.97 8.05 3.98
C ILE A 20 -1.98 7.96 2.83
N ALA A 21 -2.84 6.94 2.81
CA ALA A 21 -3.91 6.84 1.84
C ALA A 21 -4.86 8.06 1.87
N CYS A 22 -5.27 8.49 3.07
CA CYS A 22 -6.09 9.70 3.22
C CYS A 22 -5.35 10.95 2.73
N HIS A 23 -4.04 11.09 3.02
CA HIS A 23 -3.23 12.22 2.59
C HIS A 23 -3.25 12.39 1.06
N PHE A 24 -3.04 11.30 0.30
CA PHE A 24 -3.10 11.34 -1.16
C PHE A 24 -4.53 11.58 -1.69
N ALA A 25 -5.53 10.97 -1.07
CA ALA A 25 -6.92 11.19 -1.47
C ALA A 25 -7.35 12.66 -1.28
N ASN A 26 -6.91 13.31 -0.20
CA ASN A 26 -7.19 14.73 0.07
C ASN A 26 -6.69 15.68 -1.03
N ILE A 27 -5.66 15.27 -1.79
CA ILE A 27 -5.11 16.05 -2.91
C ILE A 27 -5.58 15.53 -4.28
N GLY A 28 -6.64 14.71 -4.31
CA GLY A 28 -7.28 14.23 -5.54
C GLY A 28 -6.59 13.04 -6.22
N VAL A 29 -5.62 12.41 -5.56
CA VAL A 29 -4.92 11.22 -6.09
C VAL A 29 -5.73 9.96 -5.79
N GLN A 30 -5.85 9.07 -6.78
CA GLN A 30 -6.50 7.77 -6.60
C GLN A 30 -5.59 6.84 -5.78
N VAL A 31 -6.14 6.15 -4.79
CA VAL A 31 -5.36 5.29 -3.90
C VAL A 31 -5.91 3.87 -3.94
N LEU A 32 -5.00 2.91 -4.12
CA LEU A 32 -5.24 1.51 -3.85
C LEU A 32 -4.60 1.16 -2.50
N LEU A 33 -5.41 0.94 -1.47
CA LEU A 33 -4.95 0.52 -0.14
C LEU A 33 -5.09 -0.99 -0.03
N LEU A 34 -3.97 -1.69 0.15
CA LEU A 34 -3.93 -3.15 0.23
C LEU A 34 -3.42 -3.63 1.59
N ASP A 35 -3.90 -4.77 2.05
CA ASP A 35 -3.33 -5.49 3.20
C ASP A 35 -3.38 -7.01 3.00
N ILE A 36 -2.95 -7.78 3.98
CA ILE A 36 -3.08 -9.24 3.98
C ILE A 36 -4.54 -9.66 4.16
N VAL A 37 -4.85 -10.87 3.69
CA VAL A 37 -6.06 -11.59 4.07
C VAL A 37 -5.92 -12.04 5.54
N PRO A 38 -6.98 -11.95 6.37
CA PRO A 38 -6.94 -12.51 7.72
C PRO A 38 -6.60 -14.01 7.67
N ARG A 39 -5.63 -14.45 8.48
CA ARG A 39 -5.13 -15.83 8.45
C ARG A 39 -6.13 -16.85 8.99
N ASP A 40 -6.98 -16.41 9.91
CA ASP A 40 -7.89 -17.29 10.66
C ASP A 40 -9.34 -17.17 10.17
N LEU A 41 -9.55 -17.10 8.84
CA LEU A 41 -10.89 -17.08 8.26
C LEU A 41 -11.55 -18.47 8.34
N PRO A 42 -12.79 -18.56 8.86
CA PRO A 42 -13.62 -19.76 8.72
C PRO A 42 -13.76 -20.21 7.26
N GLU A 43 -13.89 -21.52 7.03
CA GLU A 43 -13.94 -22.11 5.69
C GLU A 43 -15.07 -21.53 4.82
N ASP A 44 -16.24 -21.28 5.41
CA ASP A 44 -17.40 -20.66 4.78
C ASP A 44 -17.14 -19.20 4.33
N LYS A 45 -16.13 -18.54 4.91
CA LYS A 45 -15.75 -17.15 4.61
C LYS A 45 -14.50 -17.01 3.75
N GLN A 46 -13.82 -18.10 3.41
CA GLN A 46 -12.59 -18.03 2.61
C GLN A 46 -12.78 -17.44 1.22
N LYS A 47 -14.00 -17.50 0.67
CA LYS A 47 -14.37 -16.90 -0.63
C LYS A 47 -15.15 -15.59 -0.48
N ASP A 48 -15.50 -15.18 0.73
CA ASP A 48 -16.24 -13.94 0.96
C ASP A 48 -15.29 -12.74 0.87
N LYS A 49 -15.54 -11.86 -0.10
CA LYS A 49 -14.66 -10.71 -0.36
C LYS A 49 -14.59 -9.75 0.83
N ALA A 50 -15.70 -9.53 1.54
CA ALA A 50 -15.74 -8.62 2.66
C ALA A 50 -14.91 -9.17 3.84
N ALA A 51 -14.99 -10.47 4.11
CA ALA A 51 -14.20 -11.16 5.12
C ALA A 51 -12.70 -11.16 4.76
N ARG A 52 -12.35 -11.42 3.50
CA ARG A 52 -10.95 -11.37 3.02
C ARG A 52 -10.35 -9.97 3.12
N ASN A 53 -11.16 -8.93 2.90
CA ASN A 53 -10.74 -7.53 3.02
C ASN A 53 -10.97 -6.94 4.42
N LYS A 54 -11.28 -7.75 5.44
CA LYS A 54 -11.67 -7.24 6.76
C LYS A 54 -10.61 -6.33 7.38
N ILE A 55 -9.33 -6.73 7.33
CA ILE A 55 -8.22 -5.95 7.91
C ILE A 55 -8.15 -4.55 7.30
N VAL A 56 -8.10 -4.47 5.97
CA VAL A 56 -8.00 -3.18 5.27
C VAL A 56 -9.26 -2.31 5.45
N ASN A 57 -10.44 -2.93 5.44
CA ASN A 57 -11.70 -2.22 5.59
C ASN A 57 -11.86 -1.65 7.00
N ASP A 58 -11.52 -2.44 8.02
CA ASP A 58 -11.57 -1.99 9.42
C ASP A 58 -10.59 -0.85 9.66
N ALA A 59 -9.35 -0.98 9.17
CA ALA A 59 -8.32 0.04 9.35
C ALA A 59 -8.68 1.36 8.65
N PHE A 60 -9.23 1.27 7.43
CA PHE A 60 -9.72 2.45 6.71
C PHE A 60 -10.92 3.09 7.41
N ALA A 61 -11.91 2.30 7.83
CA ALA A 61 -13.06 2.80 8.56
C ALA A 61 -12.68 3.45 9.90
N PHE A 62 -11.68 2.89 10.59
CA PHE A 62 -11.12 3.47 11.81
C PHE A 62 -10.45 4.82 11.52
N ALA A 63 -9.63 4.91 10.46
CA ALA A 63 -9.01 6.17 10.06
C ALA A 63 -10.05 7.26 9.79
N LEU A 64 -11.11 6.97 9.02
CA LEU A 64 -12.16 7.95 8.72
C LEU A 64 -12.86 8.49 9.99
N LYS A 65 -13.00 7.65 11.03
CA LYS A 65 -13.66 7.98 12.30
C LYS A 65 -12.72 8.55 13.36
N SER A 66 -11.41 8.57 13.14
CA SER A 66 -10.45 9.05 14.13
C SER A 66 -10.62 10.54 14.39
N LYS A 67 -10.16 11.01 15.56
CA LYS A 67 -10.20 12.43 15.95
C LYS A 67 -8.78 12.92 16.29
N PRO A 68 -8.19 13.84 15.51
CA PRO A 68 -8.71 14.36 14.24
C PRO A 68 -8.75 13.27 13.15
N SER A 69 -9.64 13.44 12.17
CA SER A 69 -9.70 12.56 11.00
C SER A 69 -8.59 12.95 10.02
N PRO A 70 -7.86 11.99 9.42
CA PRO A 70 -6.84 12.27 8.43
C PRO A 70 -7.43 12.64 7.05
N ILE A 71 -8.72 12.37 6.82
CA ILE A 71 -9.43 12.83 5.61
C ILE A 71 -10.05 14.21 5.88
N TYR A 72 -9.92 15.13 4.93
CA TYR A 72 -10.43 16.50 5.08
C TYR A 72 -11.93 16.59 4.79
N ASP A 73 -12.39 15.86 3.78
CA ASP A 73 -13.79 15.74 3.39
C ASP A 73 -14.10 14.27 3.08
N LEU A 74 -15.24 13.77 3.54
CA LEU A 74 -15.66 12.38 3.32
C LEU A 74 -15.80 12.04 1.82
N ASN A 75 -16.05 13.03 0.96
CA ASN A 75 -16.08 12.85 -0.48
C ASN A 75 -14.74 12.39 -1.04
N PHE A 76 -13.60 12.67 -0.39
CA PHE A 76 -12.29 12.17 -0.83
C PHE A 76 -12.10 10.68 -0.51
N ALA A 77 -12.84 10.12 0.44
CA ALA A 77 -12.78 8.69 0.75
C ALA A 77 -13.12 7.82 -0.46
N LYS A 78 -13.94 8.31 -1.40
CA LYS A 78 -14.28 7.60 -2.66
C LYS A 78 -13.08 7.41 -3.60
N LEU A 79 -11.98 8.13 -3.39
CA LEU A 79 -10.73 7.96 -4.15
C LEU A 79 -9.89 6.81 -3.62
N ILE A 80 -10.24 6.23 -2.46
CA ILE A 80 -9.53 5.12 -1.84
C ILE A 80 -10.31 3.84 -2.11
N SER A 81 -9.70 2.93 -2.87
CA SER A 81 -10.17 1.57 -3.06
C SER A 81 -9.41 0.63 -2.13
N THR A 82 -10.13 -0.22 -1.40
CA THR A 82 -9.52 -1.24 -0.52
C THR A 82 -9.43 -2.60 -1.21
N GLY A 83 -8.42 -3.38 -0.86
CA GLY A 83 -8.20 -4.73 -1.39
C GLY A 83 -7.19 -5.53 -0.57
N ASN A 84 -6.84 -6.72 -1.03
CA ASN A 84 -5.84 -7.55 -0.38
C ASN A 84 -4.70 -8.03 -1.30
N PHE A 85 -3.60 -8.48 -0.72
CA PHE A 85 -2.41 -8.91 -1.48
C PHE A 85 -2.62 -10.20 -2.31
N GLU A 86 -3.60 -11.03 -1.98
CA GLU A 86 -3.86 -12.25 -2.76
C GLU A 86 -4.70 -11.96 -4.00
N ASP A 87 -5.77 -11.18 -3.84
CA ASP A 87 -6.77 -10.96 -4.88
C ASP A 87 -6.49 -9.73 -5.75
N ASP A 88 -5.84 -8.70 -5.17
CA ASP A 88 -5.78 -7.36 -5.75
C ASP A 88 -4.36 -6.85 -6.05
N MET A 89 -3.31 -7.60 -5.69
CA MET A 89 -1.92 -7.16 -5.86
C MET A 89 -1.52 -6.94 -7.33
N SER A 90 -2.13 -7.66 -8.27
CA SER A 90 -1.92 -7.43 -9.70
C SER A 90 -2.32 -6.03 -10.18
N LYS A 91 -3.23 -5.35 -9.46
CA LYS A 91 -3.70 -4.00 -9.79
C LYS A 91 -2.64 -2.91 -9.61
N ILE A 92 -1.51 -3.22 -8.95
CA ILE A 92 -0.40 -2.27 -8.83
C ILE A 92 0.27 -1.98 -10.19
N GLN A 93 0.04 -2.79 -11.22
CA GLN A 93 0.52 -2.52 -12.58
C GLN A 93 0.03 -1.16 -13.11
N ASP A 94 -1.14 -0.71 -12.64
CA ASP A 94 -1.80 0.51 -13.10
C ASP A 94 -1.41 1.76 -12.30
N VAL A 95 -0.60 1.63 -11.23
CA VAL A 95 -0.23 2.78 -10.39
C VAL A 95 1.08 3.44 -10.86
N ASP A 96 1.25 4.70 -10.47
CA ASP A 96 2.46 5.48 -10.78
C ASP A 96 3.53 5.36 -9.68
N TRP A 97 3.07 5.15 -8.45
CA TRP A 97 3.92 5.06 -7.26
C TRP A 97 3.35 4.07 -6.23
N ILE A 98 4.20 3.14 -5.77
CA ILE A 98 3.92 2.14 -4.75
C ILE A 98 4.66 2.51 -3.48
N ILE A 99 3.95 2.56 -2.35
CA ILE A 99 4.48 2.89 -1.02
C ILE A 99 4.30 1.67 -0.11
N GLU A 100 5.40 1.09 0.32
CA GLU A 100 5.43 -0.01 1.29
C GLU A 100 5.38 0.55 2.72
N VAL A 101 4.39 0.08 3.49
CA VAL A 101 4.09 0.50 4.87
C VAL A 101 3.67 -0.71 5.72
N VAL A 102 4.28 -1.88 5.48
CA VAL A 102 4.07 -3.09 6.29
C VAL A 102 4.96 -3.07 7.53
N VAL A 103 4.78 -4.08 8.39
CA VAL A 103 5.53 -4.26 9.63
C VAL A 103 7.05 -4.13 9.41
N GLU A 104 7.74 -3.54 10.39
CA GLU A 104 9.17 -3.24 10.34
C GLU A 104 10.05 -4.49 10.51
N ARG A 105 9.96 -5.38 9.52
CA ARG A 105 10.64 -6.67 9.46
C ARG A 105 11.14 -6.91 8.03
N LEU A 106 12.46 -7.04 7.87
CA LEU A 106 13.10 -7.13 6.56
C LEU A 106 12.61 -8.34 5.75
N ASP A 107 12.40 -9.49 6.38
CA ASP A 107 11.90 -10.70 5.73
C ASP A 107 10.50 -10.50 5.14
N ILE A 108 9.61 -9.84 5.89
CA ILE A 108 8.25 -9.53 5.43
C ILE A 108 8.29 -8.50 4.30
N LYS A 109 9.11 -7.45 4.42
CA LYS A 109 9.28 -6.45 3.36
C LYS A 109 9.81 -7.08 2.07
N LYS A 110 10.79 -8.00 2.17
CA LYS A 110 11.31 -8.73 0.99
C LYS A 110 10.21 -9.54 0.28
N ILE A 111 9.33 -10.23 1.02
CA ILE A 111 8.17 -10.94 0.45
C ILE A 111 7.23 -9.98 -0.28
N VAL A 112 6.93 -8.82 0.31
CA VAL A 112 6.09 -7.80 -0.34
C VAL A 112 6.78 -7.26 -1.60
N PHE A 113 8.09 -7.01 -1.55
CA PHE A 113 8.84 -6.54 -2.71
C PHE A 113 8.94 -7.59 -3.83
N ASP A 114 8.95 -8.88 -3.54
CA ASP A 114 8.82 -9.94 -4.55
C ASP A 114 7.51 -9.81 -5.34
N GLN A 115 6.40 -9.57 -4.63
CA GLN A 115 5.10 -9.36 -5.26
C GLN A 115 5.07 -8.03 -6.04
N VAL A 116 5.67 -6.97 -5.50
CA VAL A 116 5.80 -5.68 -6.19
C VAL A 116 6.56 -5.84 -7.49
N GLU A 117 7.69 -6.53 -7.47
CA GLU A 117 8.53 -6.78 -8.65
C GLU A 117 7.82 -7.64 -9.69
N LYS A 118 7.01 -8.61 -9.24
CA LYS A 118 6.20 -9.46 -10.13
C LYS A 118 5.10 -8.68 -10.86
N TYR A 119 4.42 -7.75 -10.21
CA TYR A 119 3.19 -7.15 -10.75
C TYR A 119 3.33 -5.68 -11.19
N ARG A 120 4.35 -4.94 -10.76
CA ARG A 120 4.53 -3.55 -11.20
C ARG A 120 4.92 -3.50 -12.68
N LYS A 121 4.62 -2.38 -13.33
CA LYS A 121 5.25 -2.02 -14.61
C LYS A 121 6.70 -1.51 -14.40
N PRO A 122 7.62 -1.72 -15.37
CA PRO A 122 8.93 -1.10 -15.36
C PRO A 122 8.86 0.43 -15.20
N GLY A 123 9.79 1.01 -14.44
CA GLY A 123 9.82 2.44 -14.17
C GLY A 123 8.72 2.99 -13.25
N THR A 124 7.96 2.14 -12.55
CA THR A 124 7.11 2.56 -11.43
C THR A 124 7.96 2.93 -10.22
N LEU A 125 7.66 4.06 -9.57
CA LEU A 125 8.34 4.45 -8.33
C LEU A 125 7.94 3.49 -7.20
N ILE A 126 8.91 3.04 -6.44
CA ILE A 126 8.70 2.15 -5.29
C ILE A 126 9.38 2.78 -4.10
N THR A 127 8.67 2.89 -2.99
CA THR A 127 9.24 3.45 -1.79
C THR A 127 8.90 2.65 -0.56
N SER A 128 9.73 2.78 0.47
CA SER A 128 9.46 2.23 1.79
C SER A 128 9.31 3.36 2.81
N ASN A 129 8.32 3.23 3.69
CA ASN A 129 8.13 4.06 4.88
C ASN A 129 8.96 3.58 6.08
N THR A 130 9.94 2.70 5.88
CA THR A 130 10.80 2.22 6.98
C THR A 130 11.54 3.38 7.67
N SER A 131 11.73 3.23 8.97
CA SER A 131 12.50 4.16 9.81
C SER A 131 13.87 3.59 10.20
N GLY A 132 13.99 2.26 10.30
CA GLY A 132 15.16 1.59 10.87
C GLY A 132 15.89 0.62 9.94
N ILE A 133 15.30 0.23 8.82
CA ILE A 133 15.91 -0.73 7.90
C ILE A 133 16.69 0.01 6.80
N PRO A 134 18.01 -0.22 6.67
CA PRO A 134 18.80 0.36 5.59
C PRO A 134 18.27 0.00 4.19
N MET A 135 18.14 1.00 3.31
CA MET A 135 17.54 0.85 1.97
C MET A 135 18.23 -0.22 1.12
N HIS A 136 19.56 -0.32 1.19
CA HIS A 136 20.33 -1.28 0.40
C HIS A 136 19.96 -2.74 0.74
N MET A 137 19.56 -3.03 1.98
CA MET A 137 19.13 -4.39 2.37
C MET A 137 17.79 -4.78 1.75
N MET A 138 16.91 -3.81 1.47
CA MET A 138 15.64 -4.05 0.77
C MET A 138 15.83 -4.16 -0.75
N CYS A 139 16.86 -3.51 -1.30
CA CYS A 139 17.22 -3.56 -2.72
C CYS A 139 18.05 -4.80 -3.11
N GLU A 140 18.62 -5.50 -2.14
CA GLU A 140 19.45 -6.68 -2.38
C GLU A 140 18.67 -7.78 -3.13
N GLY A 141 19.24 -8.25 -4.24
CA GLY A 141 18.63 -9.28 -5.10
C GLY A 141 17.54 -8.77 -6.04
N ARG A 142 17.25 -7.47 -6.05
CA ARG A 142 16.25 -6.85 -6.95
C ARG A 142 16.83 -6.53 -8.31
N SER A 143 15.98 -6.49 -9.33
CA SER A 143 16.36 -6.08 -10.69
C SER A 143 16.93 -4.66 -10.74
N GLU A 144 17.75 -4.39 -11.75
CA GLU A 144 18.33 -3.05 -11.97
C GLU A 144 17.25 -1.97 -12.11
N ASP A 145 16.14 -2.28 -12.80
CA ASP A 145 15.00 -1.35 -12.91
C ASP A 145 14.36 -1.07 -11.55
N PHE A 146 14.22 -2.08 -10.68
CA PHE A 146 13.69 -1.86 -9.33
C PHE A 146 14.60 -0.92 -8.54
N GLN A 147 15.91 -1.22 -8.53
CA GLN A 147 16.89 -0.42 -7.79
C GLN A 147 16.94 1.03 -8.28
N LYS A 148 16.87 1.26 -9.60
CA LYS A 148 16.84 2.61 -10.20
C LYS A 148 15.61 3.44 -9.80
N HIS A 149 14.51 2.77 -9.43
CA HIS A 149 13.23 3.43 -9.11
C HIS A 149 12.82 3.27 -7.65
N PHE A 150 13.75 2.80 -6.79
CA PHE A 150 13.51 2.63 -5.37
C PHE A 150 14.08 3.81 -4.57
N CYS A 151 13.31 4.32 -3.61
CA CYS A 151 13.83 5.27 -2.61
C CYS A 151 13.09 5.16 -1.26
N GLY A 152 13.60 5.85 -0.23
CA GLY A 152 12.90 5.96 1.05
C GLY A 152 11.91 7.13 1.03
N THR A 153 10.70 6.92 1.56
CA THR A 153 9.75 8.00 1.85
C THR A 153 9.20 7.82 3.24
N HIS A 154 9.86 8.47 4.20
CA HIS A 154 9.58 8.34 5.62
C HIS A 154 8.57 9.42 6.06
N PHE A 155 7.33 8.99 6.26
CA PHE A 155 6.20 9.79 6.73
C PHE A 155 6.15 9.79 8.27
N PHE A 156 5.61 10.88 8.82
CA PHE A 156 5.47 11.13 10.26
C PHE A 156 4.01 11.41 10.62
#